data_AF-A0A2G4IK74-F1
#
_entry.id   AF-A0A2G4IK74-F1
#
_cell.length_a   1.000
_cell.length_b   1.000
_cell.length_c   1.000
_cell.angle_alpha   90.00
_cell.angle_beta   90.00
_cell.angle_gamma   90.00
#
_symmetry.space_group_name_H-M   'P 1'
#
loop_
_entity.id
_entity.type
_entity.pdbx_description
1 polymer ?
#
loop_
_entity_poly.entity_id
_entity_poly.type
_entity_poly.pdbx_seq_one_letter_code
_entity_poly.pdbx_strand_id
1 'polypeptide(L)'
;MGRNLGAFSDILSGGFGTPEGGFVLRWSHAAESKSHLSYSETVQKLKVRLEKGHHENRQYVRQQLHLAEINQGPTVFDWLVEIIRDHRADGSHSQDSVTLILE
;
A
#
# COMPACT_ATOMS: atom_id res chain seq x y z
N MET A 1 10.45 11.84 -7.82
CA MET A 1 10.42 10.40 -7.51
C MET A 1 9.76 10.24 -6.15
N GLY A 2 8.79 9.34 -5.96
CA GLY A 2 8.03 9.24 -4.68
C GLY A 2 6.50 9.17 -4.80
N ARG A 3 5.94 8.84 -5.96
CA ARG A 3 4.48 8.68 -6.15
C ARG A 3 4.07 7.23 -6.47
N ASN A 4 4.84 6.25 -6.01
CA ASN A 4 4.45 4.84 -6.14
C ASN A 4 4.52 4.16 -4.76
N LEU A 5 3.79 3.04 -4.63
CA LEU A 5 3.80 2.18 -3.45
C LEU A 5 5.20 1.64 -3.10
N GLY A 6 6.14 1.65 -4.06
CA GLY A 6 7.54 1.29 -3.83
C GLY A 6 8.29 2.29 -2.97
N ALA A 7 8.09 3.60 -3.15
CA ALA A 7 8.70 4.61 -2.30
C ALA A 7 8.20 4.55 -0.84
N PHE A 8 6.98 4.02 -0.64
CA PHE A 8 6.48 3.70 0.69
C PHE A 8 7.16 2.45 1.27
N SER A 9 7.37 1.42 0.44
CA SER A 9 8.18 0.24 0.79
C SER A 9 9.62 0.62 1.18
N ASP A 10 10.25 1.55 0.46
CA ASP A 10 11.63 2.02 0.75
C ASP A 10 11.74 2.78 2.08
N ILE A 11 10.66 3.44 2.51
CA ILE A 11 10.59 4.07 3.83
C ILE A 11 10.49 3.00 4.93
N LEU A 12 9.79 1.89 4.64
CA LEU A 12 9.59 0.81 5.60
C LEU A 12 10.83 -0.09 5.75
N SER A 13 11.64 -0.23 4.70
CA SER A 13 12.86 -1.05 4.69
C SER A 13 14.11 -0.38 5.28
N GLY A 14 13.95 0.79 5.92
CA GLY A 14 15.02 1.39 6.69
C GLY A 14 16.02 2.26 5.93
N GLY A 15 15.66 2.75 4.75
CA GLY A 15 16.45 3.77 4.02
C GLY A 15 16.70 5.08 4.79
N PHE A 16 16.09 5.27 5.97
CA PHE A 16 16.25 6.43 6.86
C PHE A 16 16.84 6.11 8.24
N GLY A 17 17.51 4.96 8.41
CA GLY A 17 18.18 4.61 9.66
C GLY A 17 17.26 3.92 10.67
N THR A 18 16.74 2.74 10.29
CA THR A 18 15.98 1.88 11.20
C THR A 18 16.79 1.61 12.48
N PRO A 19 16.23 1.88 13.68
CA PRO A 19 16.88 1.54 14.94
C PRO A 19 17.11 0.02 15.03
N GLU A 20 18.21 -0.41 15.65
CA GLU A 20 18.41 -1.81 16.00
C GLU A 20 17.22 -2.29 16.86
N GLY A 21 16.42 -3.23 16.32
CA GLY A 21 15.23 -3.76 16.97
C GLY A 21 13.89 -3.44 16.26
N GLY A 22 13.91 -2.71 15.13
CA GLY A 22 12.72 -2.39 14.35
C GLY A 22 11.96 -1.16 14.86
N PHE A 23 10.76 -0.93 14.32
CA PHE A 23 9.92 0.21 14.72
C PHE A 23 8.42 -0.11 14.67
N VAL A 24 7.65 0.66 15.43
CA VAL A 24 6.19 0.57 15.45
C VAL A 24 5.62 1.69 14.59
N LEU A 25 4.88 1.32 13.54
CA LEU A 25 4.08 2.24 12.75
C LEU A 25 2.67 2.33 13.36
N ARG A 26 2.35 3.45 14.00
CA ARG A 26 0.98 3.75 14.43
C ARG A 26 0.27 4.55 13.35
N TRP A 27 -0.82 3.99 12.84
CA TRP A 27 -1.70 4.69 11.92
C TRP A 27 -2.94 5.16 12.68
N SER A 28 -2.89 6.41 13.16
CA SER A 28 -4.01 7.05 13.82
C SER A 28 -5.11 7.42 12.82
N HIS A 29 -6.37 7.26 13.20
CA HIS A 29 -7.54 7.47 12.33
C HIS A 29 -7.54 6.52 11.13
N ALA A 30 -7.14 5.27 11.36
CA ALA A 30 -7.12 4.25 10.31
C ALA A 30 -8.53 4.00 9.74
N ALA A 31 -9.58 4.12 10.56
CA ALA A 31 -10.96 3.99 10.13
C ALA A 31 -11.39 5.10 9.15
N GLU A 32 -11.00 6.34 9.41
CA GLU A 32 -11.25 7.48 8.53
C GLU A 32 -10.43 7.36 7.24
N SER A 33 -9.15 6.96 7.37
CA SER A 33 -8.28 6.67 6.23
C SER A 33 -8.87 5.56 5.34
N LYS A 34 -9.43 4.51 5.93
CA LYS A 34 -10.11 3.43 5.19
C LYS A 34 -11.34 3.93 4.44
N SER A 35 -12.11 4.84 5.03
CA SER A 35 -13.26 5.48 4.38
C SER A 35 -12.83 6.32 3.17
N HIS A 36 -11.80 7.15 3.34
CA HIS A 36 -11.27 8.03 2.29
C HIS A 36 -10.51 7.25 1.21
N LEU A 37 -9.87 6.13 1.56
CA LEU A 37 -9.12 5.26 0.64
C LEU A 37 -9.95 4.05 0.17
N SER A 38 -11.28 4.18 0.22
CA SER A 38 -12.21 3.14 -0.20
C SER A 38 -12.22 2.99 -1.74
N TYR A 39 -13.21 2.27 -2.26
CA TYR A 39 -13.29 1.92 -3.67
C TYR A 39 -13.31 3.13 -4.63
N SER A 40 -13.92 4.25 -4.23
CA SER A 40 -13.97 5.46 -5.07
C SER A 40 -12.57 6.01 -5.38
N GLU A 41 -11.74 6.18 -4.36
CA GLU A 41 -10.37 6.66 -4.51
C GLU A 41 -9.48 5.61 -5.21
N THR A 42 -9.72 4.33 -4.92
CA THR A 42 -9.03 3.21 -5.60
C THR A 42 -9.27 3.22 -7.11
N VAL A 43 -10.51 3.43 -7.53
CA VAL A 43 -10.91 3.57 -8.94
C VAL A 43 -10.22 4.78 -9.58
N GLN A 44 -10.20 5.94 -8.91
CA GLN A 44 -9.53 7.14 -9.43
C GLN A 44 -8.01 6.92 -9.62
N LYS A 45 -7.34 6.34 -8.62
CA LYS A 45 -5.92 6.00 -8.69
C LYS A 45 -5.61 5.03 -9.84
N LEU A 46 -6.43 4.00 -10.03
CA LEU A 46 -6.26 3.01 -11.09
C LEU A 46 -6.48 3.61 -12.49
N LYS A 47 -7.47 4.51 -12.64
CA LYS A 47 -7.70 5.27 -13.89
C LYS A 47 -6.50 6.13 -14.26
N VAL A 48 -5.99 6.94 -13.32
CA VAL A 48 -4.79 7.76 -13.54
C VAL A 48 -3.56 6.90 -13.86
N ARG A 49 -3.45 5.70 -13.26
CA ARG A 49 -2.35 4.77 -13.52
C ARG A 49 -2.45 4.13 -14.91
N LEU A 50 -3.65 3.89 -15.43
CA LEU A 50 -3.87 3.43 -16.81
C LEU A 50 -3.55 4.51 -17.85
N GLU A 51 -3.92 5.75 -17.56
CA GLU A 51 -3.65 6.91 -18.42
C GLU A 51 -2.15 7.21 -18.51
N LYS A 52 -1.42 7.11 -17.38
CA LYS A 52 0.01 7.44 -17.30
C LYS A 52 0.96 6.25 -17.55
N GLY A 53 0.48 5.01 -17.46
CA GLY A 53 1.33 3.82 -17.37
C GLY A 53 1.70 3.14 -18.70
N HIS A 54 2.96 2.70 -18.77
CA HIS A 54 3.55 1.86 -19.82
C HIS A 54 2.81 0.52 -19.99
N HIS A 55 2.84 -0.04 -21.21
CA HIS A 55 1.97 -1.12 -21.69
C HIS A 55 2.03 -2.43 -20.88
N GLU A 56 3.13 -2.69 -20.18
CA GLU A 56 3.49 -4.01 -19.63
C GLU A 56 2.62 -4.46 -18.44
N ASN A 57 1.88 -3.54 -17.79
CA ASN A 57 0.98 -3.91 -16.68
C ASN A 57 -0.46 -3.43 -16.86
N ARG A 58 -0.84 -2.97 -18.07
CA ARG A 58 -2.18 -2.40 -18.31
C ARG A 58 -3.32 -3.39 -18.14
N GLN A 59 -3.13 -4.65 -18.50
CA GLN A 59 -4.18 -5.67 -18.33
C GLN A 59 -4.45 -5.95 -16.85
N TYR A 60 -3.41 -6.12 -16.05
CA TYR A 60 -3.52 -6.28 -14.59
C TYR A 60 -4.22 -5.07 -13.94
N VAL A 61 -3.81 -3.85 -14.31
CA VAL A 61 -4.42 -2.62 -13.76
C VAL A 61 -5.89 -2.47 -14.20
N ARG A 62 -6.26 -2.89 -15.42
CA ARG A 62 -7.68 -2.91 -15.86
C ARG A 62 -8.51 -3.92 -15.07
N GLN A 63 -7.96 -5.10 -14.76
CA GLN A 63 -8.66 -6.10 -13.97
C GLN A 63 -8.91 -5.61 -12.54
N GLN A 64 -7.89 -4.99 -11.91
CA GLN A 64 -8.03 -4.36 -10.61
C GLN A 64 -9.04 -3.21 -10.64
N LEU A 65 -9.08 -2.43 -11.73
CA LEU A 65 -10.07 -1.36 -11.89
C LEU A 65 -11.49 -1.91 -11.95
N HIS A 66 -11.72 -2.97 -12.73
CA HIS A 66 -13.02 -3.60 -12.84
C HIS A 66 -13.51 -4.15 -11.49
N LEU A 67 -12.64 -4.84 -10.75
CA LEU A 67 -12.94 -5.33 -9.41
C LEU A 67 -13.30 -4.17 -8.48
N ALA A 68 -12.51 -3.10 -8.47
CA ALA A 68 -12.77 -1.94 -7.63
C ALA A 68 -14.08 -1.21 -7.98
N GLU A 69 -14.45 -1.14 -9.27
CA GLU A 69 -15.71 -0.52 -9.72
C GLU A 69 -16.95 -1.29 -9.26
N ILE A 70 -16.86 -2.61 -9.09
CA ILE A 70 -17.93 -3.45 -8.53
C ILE A 70 -17.81 -3.62 -7.00
N ASN A 71 -16.97 -2.81 -6.34
CA ASN A 71 -16.65 -2.89 -4.91
C ASN A 71 -16.17 -4.28 -4.47
N GLN A 72 -15.37 -4.94 -5.32
CA GLN A 72 -14.73 -6.22 -5.05
C GLN A 72 -13.21 -6.10 -5.11
N GLY A 73 -12.54 -7.03 -4.43
CA GLY A 73 -11.09 -7.04 -4.36
C GLY A 73 -10.51 -5.98 -3.42
N PRO A 74 -9.17 -5.91 -3.34
CA PRO A 74 -8.46 -5.06 -2.39
C PRO A 74 -8.51 -3.58 -2.78
N THR A 75 -8.64 -2.72 -1.77
CA THR A 75 -8.56 -1.26 -1.91
C THR A 75 -7.11 -0.76 -1.82
N VAL A 76 -6.89 0.52 -2.10
CA VAL A 76 -5.60 1.18 -1.83
C VAL A 76 -5.19 1.04 -0.36
N PHE A 77 -6.16 1.09 0.57
CA PHE A 77 -5.89 0.85 1.99
C PHE A 77 -5.39 -0.57 2.24
N ASP A 78 -6.03 -1.57 1.63
CA ASP A 78 -5.63 -2.97 1.77
C ASP A 78 -4.22 -3.22 1.21
N TRP A 79 -3.88 -2.63 0.06
CA TRP A 79 -2.51 -2.72 -0.48
C TRP A 79 -1.48 -2.11 0.45
N LEU A 80 -1.78 -0.96 1.08
CA LEU A 80 -0.87 -0.33 2.04
C LEU A 80 -0.68 -1.23 3.27
N VAL A 81 -1.76 -1.79 3.80
CA VAL A 81 -1.70 -2.72 4.93
C VAL A 81 -0.92 -3.99 4.57
N GLU A 82 -1.11 -4.55 3.37
CA GLU A 82 -0.35 -5.72 2.89
C GLU A 82 1.15 -5.41 2.80
N ILE A 83 1.52 -4.27 2.20
CA ILE A 83 2.92 -3.84 2.11
C ILE A 83 3.54 -3.73 3.50
N ILE A 84 2.86 -3.09 4.46
CA ILE A 84 3.37 -2.96 5.83
C ILE A 84 3.47 -4.32 6.51
N ARG A 85 2.53 -5.24 6.26
CA ARG A 85 2.54 -6.58 6.83
C ARG A 85 3.68 -7.44 6.30
N ASP A 86 4.07 -7.29 5.05
CA ASP A 86 5.18 -8.07 4.47
C ASP A 86 6.55 -7.68 5.06
N HIS A 87 6.66 -6.49 5.67
CA HIS A 87 7.84 -5.99 6.40
C HIS A 87 7.82 -6.32 7.91
N ARG A 88 6.87 -7.13 8.37
CA ARG A 88 6.87 -7.64 9.75
C ARG A 88 8.00 -8.66 9.94
N ALA A 89 8.40 -8.87 11.19
CA ALA A 89 9.44 -9.84 11.56
C ALA A 89 9.14 -11.29 11.11
N ASP A 90 7.87 -11.63 10.82
CA ASP A 90 7.40 -12.92 10.30
C ASP A 90 7.11 -12.93 8.78
N GLY A 91 7.33 -11.81 8.08
CA GLY A 91 7.13 -11.65 6.64
C GLY A 91 8.37 -11.92 5.79
N SER A 92 8.23 -11.79 4.47
CA SER A 92 9.31 -12.06 3.50
C SER A 92 10.52 -11.14 3.69
N HIS A 93 10.33 -9.99 4.35
CA HIS A 93 11.33 -8.96 4.65
C HIS A 93 11.59 -8.83 6.17
N SER A 94 11.87 -9.95 6.85
CA SER A 94 12.05 -10.02 8.32
C SER A 94 13.15 -9.16 8.94
N GLN A 95 14.04 -8.54 8.15
CA GLN A 95 15.10 -7.67 8.67
C GLN A 95 14.57 -6.32 9.19
N ASP A 96 13.37 -5.91 8.81
CA ASP A 96 12.85 -4.56 9.09
C ASP A 96 12.04 -4.47 10.39
N SER A 97 11.57 -5.60 10.93
CA SER A 97 10.88 -5.73 12.22
C SER A 97 9.80 -4.66 12.46
N VAL A 98 8.96 -4.40 11.45
CA VAL A 98 7.91 -3.37 11.53
C VAL A 98 6.65 -3.92 12.20
N THR A 99 6.12 -3.22 13.20
CA THR A 99 4.80 -3.54 13.80
C THR A 99 3.77 -2.47 13.45
N LEU A 100 2.68 -2.85 12.77
CA LEU A 100 1.57 -1.95 12.46
C LEU A 100 0.50 -1.99 13.56
N ILE A 101 0.18 -0.81 14.12
CA ILE A 101 -0.96 -0.60 15.00
C ILE A 101 -1.95 0.32 14.26
N LEU A 102 -3.18 -0.15 14.08
CA LEU A 102 -4.29 0.63 13.52
C LEU A 102 -5.11 1.18 14.69
N GLU A 103 -5.21 2.51 14.81
CA GLU A 103 -5.96 3.22 15.87
C GLU A 103 -7.14 4.01 15.28
#